data_AF-A0A0B1S182-F1
#
_entry.id   AF-A0A0B1S182-F1
#
_cell.length_a   1.000
_cell.length_b   1.000
_cell.length_c   1.000
_cell.angle_alpha   90.00
_cell.angle_beta   90.00
_cell.angle_gamma   90.00
#
_symmetry.space_group_name_H-M   'P 1'
#
loop_
_entity.id
_entity.type
_entity.pdbx_description
1 polymer ?
#
loop_
_entity_poly.entity_id
_entity_poly.type
_entity_poly.pdbx_seq_one_letter_code
_entity_poly.pdbx_strand_id
1 'polypeptide(L)'
;DNISERWVAVGRVLTPKERTDYESAQALKRLLIKTLREKQKVDSSVKIPFILVDKHSLKLRIEKDYFTLEEASVKYGLTVEEIIKERQRYQQLLQEEKTTKRRKRPAVSEPSTSKIAKVN
;
A
#
# COMPACT_ATOMS: atom_id res chain seq x y z
N ASP A 1 -24.00 21.92 21.30
CA ASP A 1 -23.92 20.46 21.16
C ASP A 1 -23.41 20.06 19.79
N ASN A 2 -22.18 19.55 19.69
CA ASN A 2 -21.65 19.00 18.44
C ASN A 2 -20.87 17.71 18.74
N ILE A 3 -21.55 16.79 19.42
CA ILE A 3 -21.00 15.49 19.86
C ILE A 3 -20.94 14.49 18.68
N SER A 4 -21.50 14.86 17.52
CA SER A 4 -21.65 14.00 16.34
C SER A 4 -20.40 13.86 15.46
N GLU A 5 -19.34 14.65 15.66
CA GLU A 5 -18.12 14.56 14.83
C GLU A 5 -17.11 13.50 15.32
N ARG A 6 -17.38 12.88 16.47
CA ARG A 6 -16.43 11.99 17.14
C ARG A 6 -16.74 10.50 16.95
N TRP A 7 -17.31 10.13 15.80
CA TRP A 7 -17.39 8.72 15.43
C TRP A 7 -15.99 8.27 15.02
N VAL A 8 -15.40 7.42 15.85
CA VAL A 8 -14.24 6.58 15.54
C VAL A 8 -14.49 5.94 14.17
N ALA A 9 -13.86 6.48 13.14
CA ALA A 9 -14.22 6.22 11.76
C ALA A 9 -13.57 4.94 11.22
N VAL A 10 -13.90 3.83 11.88
CA VAL A 10 -13.85 2.51 11.27
C VAL A 10 -14.94 2.50 10.19
N GLY A 11 -14.56 2.72 8.93
CA GLY A 11 -15.49 2.59 7.80
C GLY A 11 -15.61 3.79 6.86
N ARG A 12 -14.85 4.89 7.02
CA ARG A 12 -14.86 5.96 6.00
C ARG A 12 -14.40 5.41 4.65
N VAL A 13 -15.29 5.46 3.66
CA VAL A 13 -15.00 5.14 2.28
C VAL A 13 -14.44 6.39 1.61
N LEU A 14 -13.26 6.28 1.01
CA LEU A 14 -12.67 7.36 0.25
C LEU A 14 -13.41 7.52 -1.08
N THR A 15 -13.72 8.76 -1.44
CA THR A 15 -14.15 9.13 -2.78
C THR A 15 -13.06 8.76 -3.81
N PRO A 16 -13.37 8.67 -5.11
CA PRO A 16 -12.38 8.35 -6.13
C PRO A 16 -11.16 9.28 -6.11
N LYS A 17 -11.36 10.59 -5.91
CA LYS A 17 -10.29 11.58 -5.80
C LYS A 17 -9.43 11.35 -4.56
N GLU A 18 -10.05 11.24 -3.39
CA GLU A 18 -9.34 10.99 -2.14
C GLU A 18 -8.56 9.66 -2.17
N ARG A 19 -9.05 8.66 -2.90
CA ARG A 19 -8.34 7.40 -3.12
C ARG A 19 -7.05 7.63 -3.92
N THR A 20 -7.10 8.42 -4.98
CA THR A 20 -5.89 8.79 -5.75
C THR A 20 -4.89 9.57 -4.89
N ASP A 21 -5.36 10.49 -4.07
CA ASP A 21 -4.51 11.26 -3.15
C ASP A 21 -3.87 10.35 -2.10
N TYR A 22 -4.68 9.45 -1.51
CA TYR A 22 -4.21 8.44 -0.57
C TYR A 22 -3.16 7.49 -1.19
N GLU A 23 -3.37 7.03 -2.43
CA GLU A 23 -2.41 6.21 -3.15
C GLU A 23 -1.09 6.93 -3.40
N SER A 24 -1.16 8.23 -3.69
CA SER A 24 0.01 9.09 -3.90
C SER A 24 0.78 9.29 -2.58
N ALA A 25 0.08 9.51 -1.46
CA ALA A 25 0.68 9.60 -0.14
C ALA A 25 1.33 8.26 0.28
N GLN A 26 0.70 7.13 -0.08
CA GLN A 26 1.28 5.79 0.13
C GLN A 26 2.52 5.55 -0.73
N ALA A 27 2.55 6.05 -1.97
CA ALA A 27 3.74 6.00 -2.81
C ALA A 27 4.88 6.82 -2.21
N LEU A 28 4.60 8.04 -1.74
CA LEU A 28 5.57 8.87 -1.04
C LEU A 28 6.12 8.18 0.22
N LYS A 29 5.26 7.57 1.05
CA LYS A 29 5.69 6.77 2.20
C LYS A 29 6.68 5.67 1.80
N ARG A 30 6.38 4.91 0.74
CA ARG A 30 7.24 3.83 0.25
C ARG A 30 8.61 4.36 -0.20
N LEU A 31 8.62 5.43 -0.97
CA LEU A 31 9.86 6.09 -1.40
C LEU A 31 10.69 6.57 -0.22
N LEU A 32 10.06 7.30 0.71
CA LEU A 32 10.74 7.82 1.88
C LEU A 32 11.43 6.71 2.69
N ILE A 33 10.72 5.60 2.95
CA ILE A 33 11.29 4.44 3.64
C ILE A 33 12.44 3.85 2.83
N LYS A 34 12.30 3.73 1.51
CA LYS A 34 13.35 3.21 0.63
C LYS A 34 14.61 4.08 0.69
N THR A 35 14.48 5.39 0.51
CA THR A 35 15.59 6.35 0.57
C THR A 35 16.27 6.35 1.94
N LEU A 36 15.49 6.30 3.03
CA LEU A 36 16.05 6.22 4.38
C LEU A 36 16.80 4.91 4.63
N ARG A 37 16.31 3.79 4.08
CA ARG A 37 17.05 2.51 4.14
C ARG A 37 18.34 2.54 3.33
N GLU A 38 18.33 3.18 2.17
CA GLU A 38 19.55 3.35 1.36
C GLU A 38 20.58 4.19 2.11
N LYS A 39 20.15 5.30 2.74
CA LYS A 39 21.01 6.10 3.62
C LYS A 39 21.50 5.29 4.83
N GLN A 40 20.66 4.47 5.42
CA GLN A 40 21.03 3.63 6.57
C GLN A 40 22.09 2.57 6.22
N LYS A 41 22.12 2.08 4.98
CA LYS A 41 23.16 1.16 4.51
C LYS A 41 24.54 1.83 4.44
N VAL A 42 24.56 3.12 4.13
CA VAL A 42 25.79 3.93 4.07
C VAL A 42 26.20 4.39 5.47
N ASP A 43 25.21 4.78 6.28
CA ASP A 43 25.40 5.28 7.64
C ASP A 43 24.41 4.60 8.60
N SER A 44 24.93 3.70 9.44
CA SER A 44 24.13 2.94 10.41
C SER A 44 23.53 3.78 11.53
N SER A 45 23.94 5.05 11.69
CA SER A 45 23.35 5.96 12.67
C SER A 45 21.99 6.50 12.25
N VAL A 46 21.66 6.42 10.95
CA VAL A 46 20.38 6.87 10.40
C VAL A 46 19.24 6.03 10.95
N LYS A 47 18.35 6.66 11.70
CA LYS A 47 17.12 6.04 12.19
C LYS A 47 15.99 6.24 11.19
N ILE A 48 15.20 5.19 10.98
CA ILE A 48 13.98 5.26 10.16
C ILE A 48 12.82 5.59 11.12
N PRO A 49 12.21 6.78 11.02
CA PRO A 49 11.08 7.14 11.87
C PRO A 49 9.85 6.30 11.52
N PHE A 50 8.90 6.26 12.46
CA PHE A 50 7.60 5.66 12.19
C PHE A 50 6.81 6.55 11.22
N ILE A 51 6.45 6.01 10.05
CA ILE A 51 5.75 6.73 8.98
C ILE A 51 4.41 6.05 8.70
N LEU A 52 3.33 6.83 8.74
CA LEU A 52 1.96 6.40 8.47
C LEU A 52 1.29 7.39 7.51
N VAL A 53 0.40 6.91 6.64
CA VAL A 53 -0.52 7.77 5.91
C VAL A 53 -1.83 7.76 6.66
N ASP A 54 -2.27 8.91 7.15
CA ASP A 54 -3.55 9.02 7.83
C ASP A 54 -4.67 9.10 6.78
N LYS A 55 -5.58 8.13 6.84
CA LYS A 55 -6.72 8.04 5.92
C LYS A 55 -7.73 9.18 6.13
N HIS A 56 -7.78 9.80 7.31
CA HIS A 56 -8.72 10.88 7.60
C HIS A 56 -8.27 12.21 7.02
N SER A 57 -7.02 12.56 7.26
CA SER A 57 -6.45 13.82 6.81
C SER A 57 -5.79 13.73 5.43
N LEU A 58 -5.57 12.52 4.91
CA LEU A 58 -4.78 12.25 3.70
C LEU A 58 -3.35 12.78 3.78
N LYS A 59 -2.86 13.02 5.01
CA LYS A 59 -1.52 13.53 5.30
C LYS A 59 -0.57 12.40 5.68
N LEU A 60 0.72 12.66 5.47
CA LEU A 60 1.79 11.78 5.92
C LEU A 60 2.14 12.13 7.37
N ARG A 61 1.91 11.20 8.29
CA ARG A 61 2.34 11.32 9.68
C ARG A 61 3.73 10.71 9.83
N ILE A 62 4.67 11.50 10.33
CA ILE A 62 6.03 11.07 10.66
C ILE A 62 6.21 11.33 12.14
N GLU A 63 6.31 10.25 12.92
CA GLU A 63 6.26 10.28 14.39
C GLU A 63 5.02 11.01 14.93
N LYS A 64 5.17 12.27 15.36
CA LYS A 64 4.12 13.11 15.92
C LYS A 64 3.64 14.20 14.95
N ASP A 65 4.37 14.44 13.88
CA ASP A 65 4.11 15.55 12.97
C ASP A 65 3.33 15.08 11.74
N TYR A 66 2.47 15.97 11.24
CA TYR A 66 1.66 15.75 10.04
C TYR A 66 2.14 16.65 8.91
N PHE A 67 2.42 16.04 7.77
CA PHE A 67 2.89 16.73 6.56
C PHE A 67 1.91 16.52 5.42
N THR A 68 1.69 17.55 4.63
CA THR A 68 1.08 17.40 3.30
C THR A 68 2.05 16.64 2.37
N LEU A 69 1.52 16.17 1.24
CA LEU A 69 2.34 15.50 0.22
C LEU A 69 3.47 16.41 -0.28
N GLU A 70 3.16 17.69 -0.50
CA GLU A 70 4.10 18.71 -0.98
C GLU A 70 5.15 19.08 0.08
N GLU A 71 4.74 19.27 1.32
CA GLU A 71 5.67 19.57 2.43
C GLU A 71 6.66 18.42 2.62
N ALA A 72 6.18 17.17 2.61
CA ALA A 72 7.03 16.02 2.76
C ALA A 72 7.92 15.79 1.52
N SER A 73 7.42 16.03 0.31
CA SER A 73 8.24 15.88 -0.90
C SER A 73 9.41 16.87 -0.90
N VAL A 74 9.15 18.13 -0.52
CA VAL A 74 10.21 19.16 -0.39
C VAL A 74 11.17 18.81 0.74
N LYS A 75 10.66 18.47 1.93
CA LYS A 75 11.49 18.19 3.12
C LYS A 75 12.46 17.02 2.91
N TYR A 76 12.05 16.01 2.16
CA TYR A 76 12.86 14.81 1.92
C TYR A 76 13.52 14.77 0.54
N GLY A 77 13.38 15.83 -0.26
CA GLY A 77 14.00 15.93 -1.59
C GLY A 77 13.48 14.87 -2.57
N LEU A 78 12.19 14.53 -2.49
CA LEU A 78 11.54 13.57 -3.38
C LEU A 78 10.73 14.34 -4.42
N THR A 79 10.92 14.01 -5.70
CA THR A 79 10.23 14.67 -6.81
C THR A 79 8.86 14.07 -7.06
N VAL A 80 7.96 14.87 -7.65
CA VAL A 80 6.61 14.40 -8.05
C VAL A 80 6.71 13.23 -9.04
N GLU A 81 7.69 13.27 -9.94
CA GLU A 81 7.93 12.21 -10.93
C GLU A 81 8.30 10.88 -10.29
N GLU A 82 9.14 10.89 -9.25
CA GLU A 82 9.49 9.69 -8.49
C GLU A 82 8.26 9.11 -7.80
N ILE A 83 7.41 9.96 -7.20
CA ILE A 83 6.16 9.54 -6.54
C ILE A 83 5.23 8.85 -7.55
N ILE A 84 5.07 9.44 -8.74
CA ILE A 84 4.25 8.86 -9.82
C ILE A 84 4.83 7.52 -10.28
N LYS A 85 6.15 7.43 -10.50
CA LYS A 85 6.83 6.20 -10.89
C LYS A 85 6.65 5.10 -9.84
N GLU A 86 6.80 5.41 -8.55
CA GLU A 86 6.62 4.44 -7.48
C GLU A 86 5.14 3.98 -7.38
N ARG A 87 4.19 4.88 -7.60
CA ARG A 87 2.77 4.53 -7.66
C ARG A 87 2.51 3.52 -8.78
N GLN A 88 3.00 3.79 -9.99
CA GLN A 88 2.86 2.90 -11.15
C GLN A 88 3.53 1.56 -10.92
N ARG A 89 4.78 1.56 -10.43
CA ARG A 89 5.54 0.35 -10.08
C ARG A 89 4.77 -0.53 -9.10
N TYR A 90 4.19 0.06 -8.06
CA TYR A 90 3.43 -0.68 -7.05
C TYR A 90 2.12 -1.23 -7.61
N GLN A 91 1.42 -0.47 -8.47
CA GLN A 91 0.21 -0.95 -9.14
C GLN A 91 0.50 -2.16 -10.06
N GLN A 92 1.62 -2.14 -10.79
CA GLN A 92 2.08 -3.27 -11.63
C GLN A 92 2.36 -4.51 -10.76
N LEU A 93 3.10 -4.34 -9.66
CA LEU A 93 3.40 -5.43 -8.73
C LEU A 93 2.12 -6.08 -8.17
N LEU A 94 1.11 -5.28 -7.82
CA LEU A 94 -0.19 -5.80 -7.38
C LEU A 94 -0.94 -6.58 -8.48
N GLN A 95 -0.76 -6.22 -9.76
CA GLN A 95 -1.34 -6.97 -10.88
C GLN A 95 -0.62 -8.30 -11.10
N GLU A 96 0.71 -8.31 -11.05
CA GLU A 96 1.53 -9.52 -11.15
C GLU A 96 1.23 -10.53 -10.05
N GLU A 97 1.05 -10.06 -8.81
CA GLU A 97 0.72 -10.93 -7.68
C GLU A 97 -0.65 -11.61 -7.86
N LYS A 98 -1.63 -10.89 -8.42
CA LYS A 98 -2.98 -11.44 -8.70
C LYS A 98 -2.94 -12.53 -9.78
N THR A 99 -2.14 -12.36 -10.82
CA THR A 99 -2.01 -13.36 -11.89
C THR A 99 -1.29 -14.62 -11.39
N THR A 100 -0.26 -14.46 -10.56
CA THR A 100 0.50 -15.58 -9.98
C THR A 100 -0.34 -16.39 -8.99
N LYS A 101 -1.16 -15.74 -8.17
CA LYS A 101 -2.08 -16.42 -7.24
C LYS A 101 -3.18 -17.20 -7.97
N ARG A 102 -3.63 -16.76 -9.14
CA ARG A 102 -4.59 -17.52 -9.97
C ARG A 102 -3.99 -18.81 -10.55
N ARG A 103 -2.69 -18.84 -10.83
CA ARG A 103 -1.98 -20.02 -11.37
C ARG A 103 -1.71 -21.13 -10.35
N LYS A 104 -1.89 -20.88 -9.04
CA LYS A 104 -1.61 -21.85 -7.97
C LYS A 104 -2.81 -22.67 -7.50
N ARG A 105 -4.01 -22.54 -8.10
CA ARG A 105 -5.06 -23.53 -7.87
C ARG A 105 -4.70 -24.77 -8.69
N PRO A 106 -4.41 -25.94 -8.08
CA PRO A 106 -4.39 -27.17 -8.83
C PRO A 106 -5.78 -27.31 -9.45
N ALA A 107 -5.84 -27.58 -10.75
CA ALA A 107 -7.06 -28.10 -11.34
C ALA A 107 -7.39 -29.36 -10.53
N VAL A 108 -8.51 -29.33 -9.80
CA VAL A 108 -9.05 -30.55 -9.19
C VAL A 108 -9.38 -31.44 -10.37
N SER A 109 -8.49 -32.39 -10.65
CA SER A 109 -8.72 -33.48 -11.58
C SER A 109 -10.02 -34.15 -11.14
N GLU A 110 -10.99 -34.16 -12.05
CA GLU A 110 -12.23 -34.90 -11.91
C GLU A 110 -11.95 -36.31 -11.35
N PRO A 111 -12.75 -36.82 -10.41
CA PRO A 111 -12.59 -38.20 -9.97
C PRO A 111 -12.89 -39.11 -11.16
N SER A 112 -11.85 -39.81 -11.62
CA SER A 112 -11.96 -40.87 -12.60
C SER A 112 -12.95 -41.91 -12.09
N THR A 113 -14.06 -42.08 -12.81
CA THR A 113 -15.08 -43.09 -12.51
C THR A 113 -14.46 -44.47 -12.68
N SER A 114 -13.95 -45.00 -11.58
CA SER A 114 -13.37 -46.34 -11.49
C SER A 114 -14.51 -47.35 -11.43
N LYS A 115 -14.63 -48.11 -12.52
CA LYS A 115 -15.30 -49.42 -12.68
C LYS A 115 -15.89 -50.02 -11.39
N ILE A 116 -17.22 -50.12 -11.35
CA ILE A 116 -17.90 -51.12 -10.52
C ILE A 116 -18.33 -52.24 -11.45
N ALA A 117 -17.58 -53.34 -11.45
CA ALA A 117 -18.00 -54.60 -12.04
C ALA A 117 -19.15 -55.17 -11.19
N LYS A 118 -20.29 -55.43 -11.81
CA LYS A 118 -21.42 -56.12 -11.17
C LYS A 118 -21.37 -57.58 -11.59
N VAL A 119 -21.05 -58.44 -10.64
CA VAL A 119 -21.16 -59.89 -10.73
C VAL A 119 -22.64 -60.24 -10.83
N ASN A 120 -22.98 -61.09 -11.81
CA ASN A 120 -24.03 -62.09 -11.75
C ASN A 120 -23.63 -63.26 -12.65
#